data_AF-A0A7C4MMC0-F1
#
_entry.id   AF-A0A7C4MMC0-F1
#
_cell.length_a   1.000
_cell.length_b   1.000
_cell.length_c   1.000
_cell.angle_alpha   90.00
_cell.angle_beta   90.00
_cell.angle_gamma   90.00
#
_symmetry.space_group_name_H-M   'P 1'
#
loop_
_entity.id
_entity.type
_entity.pdbx_description
1 polymer ?
#
loop_
_entity_poly.entity_id
_entity_poly.type
_entity_poly.pdbx_seq_one_letter_code
_entity_poly.pdbx_strand_id
1 'polypeptide(L)' 'MEKDLRIALVSCSAAVGAVDANVRSLIRWMDRAKEVQADIVCFPEVNLSGYSLNPEAVWFNPQLD' A
#
# COMPACT_ATOMS: atom_id res chain seq x y z
N MET A 1 -19.24 -28.28 0.82
CA MET A 1 -17.78 -28.28 0.57
C MET A 1 -17.28 -26.93 1.06
N GLU A 2 -16.33 -26.92 1.99
CA GLU A 2 -15.78 -25.68 2.56
C GLU A 2 -14.83 -25.04 1.54
N LYS A 3 -14.83 -23.70 1.44
CA LYS A 3 -14.00 -22.96 0.47
C LYS A 3 -12.65 -22.66 1.11
N ASP A 4 -11.56 -22.99 0.44
CA ASP A 4 -10.21 -22.57 0.85
C ASP A 4 -10.11 -21.04 0.87
N LEU A 5 -9.58 -20.49 1.97
CA LEU A 5 -9.29 -19.06 2.08
C LEU A 5 -8.02 -18.72 1.29
N ARG A 6 -8.11 -17.78 0.34
CA ARG A 6 -6.95 -17.30 -0.44
C ARG A 6 -6.52 -15.91 0.01
N ILE A 7 -5.27 -15.79 0.44
CA ILE A 7 -4.68 -14.52 0.89
C ILE A 7 -3.60 -14.08 -0.11
N ALA A 8 -3.70 -12.85 -0.61
CA ALA A 8 -2.66 -12.21 -1.41
C ALA A 8 -1.75 -11.34 -0.52
N LEU A 9 -0.44 -11.51 -0.65
CA LEU A 9 0.55 -10.69 0.03
C LEU A 9 1.22 -9.76 -1.00
N VAL A 10 1.16 -8.46 -0.77
CA VAL A 10 1.75 -7.46 -1.65
C VAL A 10 3.08 -7.00 -1.07
N SER A 11 4.13 -7.08 -1.87
CA SER A 11 5.41 -6.41 -1.60
C SER A 11 5.53 -5.21 -2.53
N CYS A 12 5.48 -4.00 -1.95
CA CYS A 12 5.56 -2.76 -2.70
C CYS A 12 6.23 -1.66 -1.88
N SER A 13 6.64 -0.58 -2.56
CA SER A 13 7.10 0.65 -1.93
C SER A 13 5.97 1.69 -1.99
N ALA A 14 5.77 2.39 -0.88
CA ALA A 14 4.91 3.57 -0.78
C ALA A 14 5.79 4.78 -0.49
N ALA A 15 5.61 5.85 -1.26
CA ALA A 15 6.39 7.08 -1.08
C ALA A 15 5.82 7.89 0.09
N VAL A 16 6.70 8.43 0.94
CA VAL A 16 6.30 9.23 2.11
C VAL A 16 5.52 10.46 1.66
N GLY A 17 4.35 10.70 2.26
CA GLY A 17 3.50 11.87 2.01
C GLY A 17 2.70 11.83 0.70
N ALA A 18 3.04 10.95 -0.25
CA ALA A 18 2.40 10.86 -1.55
C ALA A 18 1.10 10.03 -1.52
N VAL A 19 0.17 10.38 -0.63
CA VAL A 19 -1.05 9.62 -0.32
C VAL A 19 -1.84 9.26 -1.58
N ASP A 20 -2.10 10.21 -2.47
CA ASP A 20 -2.87 9.94 -3.69
C ASP A 20 -2.19 8.94 -4.63
N ALA A 21 -0.85 9.01 -4.74
CA ALA A 21 -0.09 8.06 -5.55
C ALA A 21 -0.11 6.67 -4.92
N ASN A 22 0.01 6.59 -3.59
CA ASN A 22 -0.06 5.33 -2.84
C ASN A 22 -1.46 4.71 -2.91
N VAL A 23 -2.54 5.51 -2.84
CA VAL A 23 -3.93 5.05 -3.06
C VAL A 23 -4.10 4.44 -4.45
N ARG A 24 -3.59 5.10 -5.49
CA ARG A 24 -3.61 4.53 -6.85
C ARG A 24 -2.86 3.19 -6.92
N SER A 25 -1.75 3.05 -6.18
CA SER A 25 -1.01 1.79 -6.09
C SER A 25 -1.80 0.69 -5.38
N LEU A 26 -2.41 1.00 -4.23
CA LEU A 26 -3.28 0.10 -3.49
C LEU A 26 -4.42 -0.42 -4.38
N ILE A 27 -5.10 0.45 -5.12
CA ILE A 27 -6.19 0.09 -6.03
C ILE A 27 -5.72 -0.91 -7.10
N ARG A 28 -4.58 -0.64 -7.76
CA ARG A 28 -4.03 -1.57 -8.76
C ARG A 28 -3.75 -2.95 -8.18
N TRP A 29 -3.22 -3.03 -6.97
CA TRP A 29 -2.95 -4.31 -6.32
C TRP A 29 -4.22 -5.02 -5.85
N MET A 30 -5.23 -4.29 -5.41
CA MET A 30 -6.55 -4.86 -5.11
C MET A 30 -7.19 -5.46 -6.37
N ASP A 31 -7.10 -4.78 -7.51
CA ASP A 31 -7.62 -5.30 -8.77
C ASP A 31 -6.85 -6.56 -9.21
N ARG A 32 -5.53 -6.58 -9.07
CA ARG A 32 -4.73 -7.78 -9.31
C ARG A 32 -5.09 -8.94 -8.36
N ALA A 33 -5.38 -8.64 -7.10
CA ALA A 33 -5.81 -9.64 -6.12
C ALA A 33 -7.18 -10.25 -6.49
N LYS A 34 -8.11 -9.44 -7.04
CA LYS A 34 -9.39 -9.93 -7.58
C LYS A 34 -9.18 -10.88 -8.76
N GLU A 35 -8.26 -10.58 -9.68
CA GLU A 35 -7.96 -11.43 -10.84
C GLU A 35 -7.50 -12.84 -10.43
N VAL A 36 -6.81 -12.97 -9.30
CA VAL A 36 -6.38 -14.27 -8.74
C VAL A 36 -7.35 -14.82 -7.70
N GLN A 37 -8.54 -14.22 -7.57
CA GLN A 37 -9.61 -14.62 -6.66
C GLN A 37 -9.17 -14.71 -5.20
N ALA A 38 -8.33 -13.77 -4.75
CA ALA A 38 -8.00 -13.65 -3.33
C ALA A 38 -9.19 -13.11 -2.54
N ASP A 39 -9.39 -13.65 -1.34
CA ASP A 39 -10.41 -13.20 -0.38
C ASP A 39 -9.90 -12.04 0.48
N ILE A 40 -8.59 -12.02 0.77
CA ILE A 40 -7.91 -10.97 1.55
C ILE A 40 -6.66 -10.54 0.80
N VAL A 41 -6.36 -9.24 0.83
CA VAL A 41 -5.09 -8.69 0.37
C VAL A 41 -4.41 -7.93 1.52
N CYS A 42 -3.17 -8.30 1.82
CA CYS A 42 -2.37 -7.66 2.85
C CYS A 42 -1.29 -6.79 2.21
N PHE A 43 -1.09 -5.61 2.79
CA PHE A 43 -0.09 -4.63 2.37
C PHE A 43 0.99 -4.45 3.44
N PRO A 44 2.14 -3.87 3.09
CA PRO A 44 3.15 -3.45 4.07
C PRO A 44 2.58 -2.49 5.12
N GLU A 45 3.26 -2.38 6.26
CA GLU A 45 2.93 -1.42 7.30
C GLU A 45 2.98 0.01 6.76
N VAL A 46 2.01 0.86 7.16
CA VAL A 46 1.96 2.29 6.80
C VAL A 46 1.94 2.56 5.28
N ASN A 47 1.47 1.61 4.47
CA ASN A 47 1.54 1.72 3.00
C ASN A 47 0.70 2.87 2.39
N LEU A 48 -0.23 3.46 3.14
CA LEU A 48 -1.03 4.59 2.67
C LEU A 48 -0.23 5.91 2.66
N SER A 49 0.43 6.23 3.77
CA SER A 49 1.23 7.46 3.91
C SER A 49 2.71 7.26 3.58
N GLY A 50 3.18 6.02 3.45
CA GLY A 50 4.58 5.67 3.24
C GLY A 50 5.36 5.57 4.55
N TYR A 51 6.32 4.63 4.59
CA TYR A 51 7.24 4.42 5.70
C TYR A 51 8.67 4.74 5.24
N SER A 52 9.46 5.38 6.10
CA SER A 52 10.87 5.65 5.85
C SER A 52 11.69 5.47 7.12
N LEU A 53 12.85 4.85 6.97
CA LEU A 53 13.88 4.80 8.01
C LEU A 53 14.75 6.06 8.04
N ASN A 54 14.69 6.88 6.98
CA ASN A 54 15.34 8.19 6.96
C ASN A 54 14.41 9.22 7.64
N PRO A 55 14.82 9.80 8.78
CA PRO A 55 14.05 10.82 9.46
C PRO A 55 13.75 12.01 8.54
N GLU A 56 14.71 12.48 7.75
CA GLU A 56 14.52 13.67 6.89
C GLU A 56 13.41 13.49 5.85
N ALA A 57 13.10 12.25 5.46
CA ALA A 57 12.03 11.95 4.50
C ALA A 57 10.61 12.14 5.09
N VAL A 58 10.46 12.16 6.42
CA VAL A 58 9.18 12.40 7.11
C VAL A 58 9.03 13.85 7.60
N TRP A 59 9.97 14.74 7.32
CA TRP A 59 9.81 16.16 7.64
C TRP A 59 8.81 16.81 6.67
N PHE A 60 7.63 17.11 7.19
CA PHE A 60 6.69 18.03 6.56
C PHE A 60 7.22 19.46 6.73
N ASN A 61 7.59 20.11 5.63
CA ASN A 61 7.95 21.53 5.62
C ASN A 61 6.77 22.37 5.11
N PRO A 62 6.00 23.04 5.99
CA PRO A 62 4.85 23.85 5.60
C PRO A 62 5.20 25.14 4.82
N GLN A 63 6.49 25.40 4.53
CA GLN A 63 6.95 26.57 3.77
C GLN A 63 7.21 26.24 2.28
N LEU A 64 6.93 25.02 1.82
CA LEU A 64 7.18 24.58 0.44
C LEU A 64 5.90 24.39 -0.40
N ASP A 65 4.79 25.00 0.02
CA ASP A 65 3.58 25.19 -0.81
C ASP A 65 3.51 26.61 -1.38
#